data_AF-A0A1E7JYL6-F1
#
_entry.id   AF-A0A1E7JYL6-F1
#
_cell.length_a   1.000
_cell.length_b   1.000
_cell.length_c   1.000
_cell.angle_alpha   90.00
_cell.angle_beta   90.00
_cell.angle_gamma   90.00
#
_symmetry.space_group_name_H-M   'P 1'
#
loop_
_entity.id
_entity.type
_entity.pdbx_description
1 polymer ?
#
loop_
_entity_poly.entity_id
_entity_poly.type
_entity_poly.pdbx_seq_one_letter_code
_entity_poly.pdbx_strand_id
1 'polypeptide(L)' 'SRLLAAEPAVRAAHLVAGGSDTDGILALAVGTEPGGPEAVRRLAAALAADETLRTRLVRGLELAVLPPDGALPGTPLFSR' A
#
# COMPACT_ATOMS: atom_id res chain seq x y z
N SER A 1 -3.35 4.79 -9.29
CA SER A 1 -4.27 5.37 -8.30
C SER A 1 -3.83 6.80 -7.96
N ARG A 2 -4.76 7.75 -7.82
CA ARG A 2 -4.43 9.16 -7.49
C ARG A 2 -3.77 9.31 -6.13
N LEU A 3 -4.14 8.43 -5.19
CA LEU A 3 -3.61 8.44 -3.83
C LEU A 3 -2.10 8.16 -3.80
N LEU A 4 -1.64 7.10 -4.45
CA LEU A 4 -0.21 6.80 -4.52
C LEU A 4 0.53 7.92 -5.27
N ALA A 5 -0.03 8.41 -6.39
CA ALA A 5 0.57 9.51 -7.15
C ALA A 5 0.86 10.78 -6.32
N ALA A 6 0.09 11.03 -5.25
CA ALA A 6 0.31 12.14 -4.32
C ALA A 6 1.51 11.92 -3.37
N GLU A 7 2.07 10.71 -3.32
CA GLU A 7 3.17 10.32 -2.46
C GLU A 7 4.44 10.05 -3.27
N PRO A 8 5.34 11.04 -3.42
CA PRO A 8 6.59 10.87 -4.17
C PRO A 8 7.59 9.96 -3.46
N ALA A 9 7.47 9.78 -2.13
CA ALA A 9 8.32 8.89 -1.36
C ALA A 9 8.05 7.40 -1.64
N VAL A 10 6.88 7.06 -2.23
CA VAL A 10 6.57 5.69 -2.67
C VAL A 10 7.15 5.47 -4.07
N ARG A 11 8.18 4.65 -4.14
CA ARG A 11 8.90 4.35 -5.40
C ARG A 11 8.19 3.32 -6.25
N ALA A 12 7.58 2.33 -5.60
CA ALA A 12 6.79 1.29 -6.24
C ALA A 12 5.73 0.75 -5.28
N ALA A 13 4.63 0.23 -5.82
CA ALA A 13 3.58 -0.38 -5.02
C ALA A 13 2.92 -1.55 -5.75
N HIS A 14 2.77 -2.69 -5.06
CA HIS A 14 2.00 -3.84 -5.52
C HIS A 14 0.84 -4.10 -4.59
N LEU A 15 -0.38 -4.16 -5.14
CA LEU A 15 -1.49 -4.80 -4.47
C LEU A 15 -1.56 -6.25 -4.93
N VAL A 16 -1.45 -7.17 -3.99
CA VAL A 16 -1.63 -8.60 -4.23
C VAL A 16 -2.85 -9.11 -3.48
N ALA A 17 -3.40 -10.22 -3.96
CA ALA A 17 -4.44 -10.94 -3.23
C ALA A 17 -3.93 -11.33 -1.84
N GLY A 18 -4.79 -11.17 -0.83
CA GLY A 18 -4.50 -11.62 0.52
C GLY A 18 -4.60 -13.14 0.67
N GLY A 19 -4.22 -13.61 1.84
CA GLY A 19 -4.36 -15.02 2.24
C GLY A 19 -5.66 -15.28 3.00
N SER A 20 -5.61 -16.24 3.93
CA SER A 20 -6.74 -16.58 4.79
C SER A 20 -7.19 -15.43 5.69
N ASP A 21 -6.27 -14.57 6.11
CA ASP A 21 -6.48 -13.63 7.23
C ASP A 21 -6.75 -12.19 6.78
N THR A 22 -6.51 -11.87 5.50
CA THR A 22 -6.68 -10.53 4.93
C THR A 22 -7.17 -10.62 3.50
N ASP A 23 -7.91 -9.63 3.01
CA ASP A 23 -8.39 -9.63 1.63
C ASP A 23 -7.30 -9.18 0.65
N GLY A 24 -6.29 -8.45 1.13
CA GLY A 24 -5.24 -7.91 0.30
C GLY A 24 -4.01 -7.45 1.08
N ILE A 25 -2.89 -7.44 0.38
CA ILE A 25 -1.65 -6.84 0.89
C ILE A 25 -1.23 -5.75 -0.10
N LEU A 26 -1.14 -4.51 0.38
CA LEU A 26 -0.52 -3.43 -0.35
C LEU A 26 0.94 -3.30 0.11
N ALA A 27 1.84 -3.82 -0.71
CA ALA A 27 3.28 -3.70 -0.52
C ALA A 27 3.78 -2.37 -1.11
N LEU A 28 4.55 -1.63 -0.32
CA LEU A 28 5.08 -0.31 -0.65
C LEU A 28 6.59 -0.31 -0.53
N ALA A 29 7.32 -0.03 -1.61
CA ALA A 29 8.74 0.29 -1.55
C ALA A 29 8.89 1.80 -1.31
N VAL A 30 9.41 2.18 -0.14
CA VAL A 30 9.41 3.57 0.34
C VAL A 30 10.85 4.08 0.54
N GLY A 31 11.12 5.30 0.09
CA GLY A 31 12.39 5.98 0.33
C GLY A 31 12.63 6.28 1.82
N THR A 32 13.90 6.29 2.23
CA THR A 32 14.30 6.43 3.64
C THR A 32 14.35 7.88 4.16
N GLU A 33 14.34 8.90 3.30
CA GLU A 33 14.61 10.30 3.70
C GLU A 33 13.89 11.34 2.79
N PRO A 34 13.58 12.53 3.33
CA PRO A 34 12.60 12.78 4.39
C PRO A 34 11.16 12.60 3.86
N GLY A 35 10.27 12.02 4.67
CA GLY A 35 8.83 11.94 4.35
C GLY A 35 8.31 10.54 4.04
N GLY A 36 9.16 9.51 3.99
CA GLY A 36 8.74 8.11 3.81
C GLY A 36 7.75 7.65 4.88
N PRO A 37 8.10 7.73 6.18
CA PRO A 37 7.17 7.39 7.26
C PRO A 37 5.88 8.22 7.24
N GLU A 38 5.96 9.52 6.94
CA GLU A 38 4.80 10.41 6.81
C GLU A 38 3.90 10.01 5.63
N ALA A 39 4.49 9.59 4.51
CA ALA A 39 3.75 9.10 3.35
C ALA A 39 3.00 7.82 3.69
N VAL A 40 3.63 6.85 4.37
CA VAL A 40 2.96 5.63 4.83
C VAL A 40 1.77 5.97 5.74
N ARG A 41 1.95 6.89 6.70
CA ARG A 41 0.86 7.30 7.60
C ARG A 41 -0.30 7.98 6.84
N ARG A 42 0.00 8.88 5.90
CA ARG A 42 -1.02 9.56 5.07
C ARG A 42 -1.76 8.57 4.18
N LEU A 43 -1.07 7.60 3.60
CA LEU A 43 -1.68 6.51 2.83
C LEU A 43 -2.59 5.65 3.69
N ALA A 44 -2.12 5.20 4.86
CA ALA A 44 -2.93 4.41 5.76
C ALA A 44 -4.21 5.13 6.17
N ALA A 45 -4.12 6.41 6.52
CA ALA A 45 -5.28 7.23 6.88
C ALA A 45 -6.26 7.39 5.71
N ALA A 46 -5.77 7.67 4.51
CA ALA A 46 -6.61 7.83 3.32
C ALA A 46 -7.29 6.52 2.90
N LEU A 47 -6.58 5.39 2.97
CA LEU A 47 -7.14 4.07 2.68
C LEU A 47 -8.21 3.69 3.71
N ALA A 48 -7.99 3.97 4.99
CA ALA A 48 -8.97 3.72 6.03
C ALA A 48 -10.23 4.60 5.87
N ALA A 49 -10.09 5.81 5.33
CA ALA A 49 -11.21 6.71 5.07
C ALA A 49 -12.04 6.30 3.83
N ASP A 50 -11.46 5.55 2.89
CA ASP A 50 -12.10 5.15 1.63
C ASP A 50 -13.28 4.19 1.86
N GLU A 51 -14.50 4.66 1.57
CA GLU A 51 -15.73 3.88 1.74
C GLU A 51 -15.82 2.67 0.80
N THR A 52 -15.25 2.75 -0.40
CA THR A 52 -15.26 1.63 -1.34
C THR A 52 -14.36 0.51 -0.84
N LEU A 53 -13.18 0.85 -0.31
CA LEU A 53 -12.31 -0.15 0.30
C LEU A 53 -12.93 -0.73 1.57
N ARG A 54 -13.52 0.09 2.44
CA ARG A 54 -14.19 -0.40 3.65
C ARG A 54 -15.36 -1.35 3.36
N THR A 55 -16.09 -1.12 2.26
CA THR A 55 -17.20 -1.98 1.86
C THR A 55 -16.75 -3.27 1.16
N ARG A 56 -15.56 -3.28 0.54
CA ARG A 56 -15.04 -4.42 -0.22
C ARG A 56 -14.08 -5.30 0.57
N LEU A 57 -13.35 -4.73 1.52
CA LEU A 57 -12.35 -5.43 2.33
C LEU A 57 -12.96 -5.81 3.68
N VAL A 58 -13.59 -6.99 3.71
CA VAL A 58 -14.26 -7.58 4.87
C VAL A 58 -13.27 -7.97 5.99
N ARG A 59 -12.15 -8.59 5.62
CA ARG A 59 -11.04 -8.99 6.50
C ARG A 59 -9.98 -7.89 6.63
N GLY A 60 -10.03 -6.90 5.76
CA GLY A 60 -9.18 -5.71 5.81
C GLY A 60 -8.05 -5.72 4.79
N LEU A 61 -7.16 -4.72 4.91
CA LEU A 61 -5.98 -4.54 4.08
C LEU A 61 -4.74 -4.53 4.96
N GLU A 62 -3.73 -5.32 4.62
CA GLU A 62 -2.42 -5.20 5.25
C GLU A 62 -1.51 -4.26 4.45
N LEU A 63 -0.71 -3.48 5.17
CA LEU A 63 0.31 -2.62 4.59
C LEU A 63 1.69 -3.20 4.89
N ALA A 64 2.39 -3.65 3.85
CA ALA A 64 3.77 -4.09 3.95
C ALA A 64 4.70 -2.97 3.49
N VAL A 65 5.51 -2.41 4.41
CA VAL A 65 6.46 -1.34 4.10
C VAL A 65 7.85 -1.94 3.93
N LEU A 66 8.41 -1.75 2.74
CA LEU A 66 9.69 -2.30 2.32
C LEU A 66 10.72 -1.18 2.15
N PRO A 67 12.02 -1.50 2.28
CA PRO A 67 13.08 -0.59 1.86
C PRO A 67 12.92 -0.21 0.37
N PRO A 68 13.56 0.88 -0.08
CA PRO A 68 13.34 1.43 -1.41
C PRO A 68 13.66 0.47 -2.56
N ASP A 69 14.59 -0.46 -2.34
CA ASP A 69 15.01 -1.48 -3.31
C ASP A 69 14.46 -2.87 -2.94
N GLY A 70 13.45 -2.92 -2.05
CA GLY A 70 12.81 -4.15 -1.61
C GLY A 70 12.01 -4.81 -2.73
N ALA A 71 12.14 -6.13 -2.87
CA ALA A 71 11.38 -6.90 -3.85
C ALA A 71 9.89 -6.93 -3.48
N LEU A 72 9.04 -6.45 -4.39
CA LEU A 72 7.60 -6.51 -4.23
C LEU A 72 7.08 -7.94 -4.51
N PRO A 73 6.13 -8.43 -3.71
CA PRO A 73 5.68 -9.82 -3.81
C PRO A 73 4.77 -10.08 -5.02
N GLY A 74 4.73 -11.36 -5.41
CA GLY A 74 3.64 -12.00 -6.15
C GLY A 74 3.34 -11.45 -7.56
N THR A 75 2.21 -11.92 -8.11
CA THR A 75 1.61 -11.34 -9.32
C THR A 75 0.65 -10.24 -8.89
N PRO A 76 0.91 -8.97 -9.24
CA PRO A 76 0.11 -7.86 -8.76
C PRO A 76 -1.26 -7.80 -9.43
N LEU A 77 -2.30 -7.58 -8.63
CA LEU A 77 -3.62 -7.13 -9.10
C LEU A 77 -3.58 -5.66 -9.52
N PHE A 78 -2.65 -4.90 -8.93
CA PHE A 78 -2.34 -3.52 -9.30
C PHE A 78 -0.86 -3.23 -9.05
N SER A 79 -0.25 -2.48 -9.97
CA SER A 79 1.11 -1.95 -9.86
C SER A 79 1.16 -0.44 -10.10
N ARG A 80 2.07 0.22 -9.39
CA ARG A 80 2.55 1.58 -9.67
C ARG A 80 4.07 1.57 -9.68
#